data_AF-A0A2P2C412-F1
#
_entry.id   AF-A0A2P2C412-F1
#
_cell.length_a   1.000
_cell.length_b   1.000
_cell.length_c   1.000
_cell.angle_alpha   90.00
_cell.angle_beta   90.00
_cell.angle_gamma   90.00
#
_symmetry.space_group_name_H-M   'P 1'
#
loop_
_entity.id
_entity.type
_entity.pdbx_description
1 polymer ?
#
loop_
_entity_poly.entity_id
_entity_poly.type
_entity_poly.pdbx_seq_one_letter_code
_entity_poly.pdbx_strand_id
1 'polypeptide(L)' 'MSHLGSRVSALLDGRLAPEEEERCWAHVHSCHTCRDLVEQEGRVKTQLARLSPGSRWDPRPARVTSSRRCSAAARA' A
#
# COMPACT_ATOMS: atom_id res chain seq x y z
N MET A 1 -2.56 17.96 -22.01
CA MET A 1 -1.86 16.78 -21.43
C MET A 1 -2.82 15.61 -21.53
N SER A 2 -2.46 14.56 -22.25
CA SER A 2 -3.20 13.29 -22.23
C SER A 2 -3.02 12.67 -20.84
N HIS A 3 -4.06 12.06 -20.28
CA HIS A 3 -4.12 11.56 -18.90
C HIS A 3 -2.87 10.75 -18.47
N LEU A 4 -2.58 10.75 -17.16
CA LEU A 4 -1.36 10.15 -16.59
C LEU A 4 -1.26 8.62 -16.81
N GLY A 5 -2.38 7.89 -16.87
CA GLY A 5 -2.41 6.45 -17.19
C GLY A 5 -1.42 5.63 -16.34
N SER A 6 -0.41 5.02 -16.96
CA SER A 6 0.63 4.24 -16.29
C SER A 6 1.58 5.06 -15.39
N ARG A 7 1.64 6.39 -15.58
CA ARG A 7 2.41 7.28 -14.70
C ARG A 7 1.77 7.43 -13.32
N VAL A 8 0.47 7.15 -13.18
CA VAL A 8 -0.22 7.14 -11.88
C VAL A 8 0.33 6.05 -10.96
N SER A 9 0.61 4.85 -11.50
CA SER A 9 1.20 3.77 -10.71
C SER A 9 2.59 4.15 -10.21
N ALA A 10 3.43 4.74 -11.07
CA ALA A 10 4.76 5.24 -10.70
C ALA A 10 4.72 6.37 -9.67
N LEU A 11 3.75 7.28 -9.77
CA LEU A 11 3.47 8.32 -8.78
C LEU A 11 3.13 7.71 -7.42
N LEU A 12 2.20 6.74 -7.38
CA LEU A 12 1.78 6.07 -6.15
C LEU A 12 2.86 5.17 -5.54
N ASP A 13 3.80 4.66 -6.36
CA ASP A 13 4.95 3.88 -5.90
C ASP A 13 6.16 4.75 -5.49
N GLY A 14 6.06 6.08 -5.60
CA GLY A 14 7.16 7.00 -5.27
C GLY A 14 8.38 6.84 -6.18
N ARG A 15 8.18 6.42 -7.44
CA ARG A 15 9.26 6.18 -8.43
C ARG A 15 9.51 7.37 -9.36
N LEU A 16 8.82 8.48 -9.17
CA LEU A 16 9.00 9.70 -9.95
C LEU A 16 10.02 10.63 -9.28
N ALA A 17 10.71 11.44 -10.08
CA ALA A 17 11.51 12.53 -9.55
C ALA A 17 10.60 13.56 -8.84
N PRO A 18 11.07 14.24 -7.78
CA PRO A 18 10.23 15.16 -7.00
C PRO A 18 9.60 16.27 -7.85
N GLU A 19 10.30 16.76 -8.87
CA GLU A 19 9.79 17.78 -9.79
C GLU A 19 8.67 17.25 -10.70
N GLU A 20 8.73 15.97 -11.08
CA GLU A 20 7.69 15.32 -11.88
C GLU A 20 6.49 14.92 -11.01
N GLU A 21 6.75 14.49 -9.77
CA GLU A 21 5.73 14.14 -8.79
C GLU A 21 4.80 15.32 -8.51
N GLU A 22 5.34 16.50 -8.22
CA GLU A 22 4.54 17.70 -7.95
C GLU A 22 3.65 18.09 -9.14
N ARG A 23 4.18 18.02 -10.36
CA ARG A 23 3.41 18.27 -11.59
C ARG A 23 2.30 17.24 -11.80
N CYS A 24 2.56 15.97 -11.49
CA CYS A 24 1.57 14.91 -11.59
C CYS A 24 0.47 15.09 -10.54
N TRP A 25 0.81 15.44 -9.30
CA TRP A 25 -0.18 15.77 -8.27
C TRP A 25 -1.04 16.98 -8.63
N ALA A 26 -0.44 18.05 -9.13
CA ALA A 26 -1.17 19.21 -9.64
C ALA A 26 -2.18 18.81 -10.73
N HIS A 27 -1.80 17.90 -11.63
CA HIS A 27 -2.70 17.38 -12.64
C HIS A 27 -3.83 16.51 -12.05
N VAL A 28 -3.53 15.61 -11.11
CA VAL A 28 -4.54 14.77 -10.41
C VAL A 28 -5.60 15.64 -9.72
N HIS A 29 -5.19 16.75 -9.11
CA HIS A 29 -6.13 17.69 -8.49
C HIS A 29 -7.03 18.40 -9.51
N SER A 30 -6.57 18.58 -10.74
CA SER A 30 -7.32 19.23 -11.83
C SER A 30 -8.14 18.27 -12.71
N CYS A 31 -7.89 16.96 -12.64
CA CYS A 31 -8.46 15.97 -13.58
C CYS A 31 -9.15 14.81 -12.85
N HIS A 32 -10.47 14.74 -13.00
CA HIS A 32 -11.30 13.68 -12.39
C HIS A 32 -10.89 12.27 -12.85
N THR A 33 -10.62 12.08 -14.13
CA THR A 33 -10.21 10.77 -14.67
C THR A 33 -8.91 10.26 -14.04
N CYS A 34 -7.96 11.16 -13.77
CA CYS A 34 -6.71 10.78 -13.11
C CYS A 34 -6.92 10.50 -11.63
N ARG A 35 -7.88 11.17 -10.98
CA ARG A 35 -8.29 10.88 -9.61
C ARG A 35 -8.94 9.50 -9.49
N ASP A 36 -9.84 9.15 -10.41
CA ASP A 36 -10.47 7.82 -10.44
C ASP A 36 -9.44 6.70 -10.65
N LEU A 37 -8.44 6.93 -11.51
CA LEU A 37 -7.31 6.01 -11.69
C LEU A 37 -6.49 5.87 -10.41
N VAL A 38 -6.18 6.96 -9.70
CA VAL A 38 -5.49 6.91 -8.40
C VAL A 38 -6.26 6.06 -7.38
N GLU A 39 -7.58 6.25 -7.30
CA GLU A 39 -8.42 5.49 -6.39
C GLU A 39 -8.48 4.01 -6.77
N GLN A 40 -8.59 3.70 -8.07
CA GLN A 40 -8.60 2.33 -8.57
C GLN A 40 -7.28 1.61 -8.25
N GLU A 41 -6.14 2.25 -8.55
CA GLU A 41 -4.82 1.71 -8.25
C GLU A 41 -4.61 1.51 -6.75
N GLY A 42 -5.06 2.45 -5.91
CA GLY A 42 -5.02 2.32 -4.45
C GLY A 42 -5.84 1.14 -3.93
N ARG A 43 -7.04 0.91 -4.50
CA ARG A 43 -7.87 -0.25 -4.16
C ARG A 43 -7.21 -1.56 -4.57
N VAL A 44 -6.63 -1.63 -5.77
CA VAL A 44 -5.92 -2.83 -6.26
C VAL A 44 -4.69 -3.14 -5.42
N LYS A 45 -3.84 -2.15 -5.11
CA LYS A 45 -2.66 -2.33 -4.24
C LYS A 45 -3.04 -2.80 -2.84
N THR A 46 -4.10 -2.23 -2.27
CA THR A 46 -4.64 -2.65 -0.97
C THR A 46 -5.21 -4.08 -1.02
N GLN A 47 -5.93 -4.44 -2.08
CA GLN A 47 -6.48 -5.78 -2.24
C GLN A 47 -5.37 -6.82 -2.42
N LEU A 48 -4.35 -6.53 -3.24
CA LEU A 48 -3.19 -7.40 -3.45
C LEU A 48 -2.42 -7.64 -2.16
N ALA A 49 -2.23 -6.59 -1.36
CA ALA A 49 -1.61 -6.73 -0.06
C ALA A 49 -2.37 -7.65 0.89
N ARG A 50 -3.71 -7.57 0.90
CA ARG A 50 -4.57 -8.45 1.73
C ARG A 50 -4.52 -9.91 1.28
N LEU A 51 -4.22 -10.16 0.01
CA LEU A 51 -4.05 -11.52 -0.54
C LEU A 51 -2.64 -12.10 -0.30
N SER A 52 -1.68 -11.28 0.14
CA SER A 52 -0.33 -11.71 0.50
C SER A 52 -0.13 -11.68 2.01
N PRO A 53 -0.53 -12.74 2.76
CA PRO A 53 -0.33 -12.81 4.22
C PRO A 53 1.14 -12.93 4.67
N GLY A 54 2.12 -12.63 3.82
CA GLY A 54 3.56 -12.65 4.14
C GLY A 54 4.38 -11.48 3.57
N SER A 55 3.75 -10.53 2.87
CA SER A 55 4.44 -9.30 2.46
C SER A 55 4.45 -8.34 3.64
N ARG A 56 5.57 -8.33 4.36
CA ARG A 56 5.92 -7.55 5.56
C ARG A 56 5.70 -6.02 5.52
N TRP A 57 4.92 -5.47 4.59
CA TRP A 57 4.52 -4.07 4.62
C TRP A 57 3.33 -3.91 5.59
N ASP A 58 3.59 -4.13 6.87
CA ASP A 58 2.64 -3.77 7.92
C ASP A 58 3.34 -2.75 8.82
N PRO A 59 2.93 -1.46 8.81
CA PRO A 59 3.51 -0.47 9.73
C PRO A 59 3.01 -0.66 11.17
N ARG A 60 2.16 -1.65 11.47
CA ARG A 60 1.69 -1.91 12.82
C ARG A 60 2.71 -2.81 13.51
N PRO A 61 3.13 -2.50 14.76
CA PRO A 61 4.02 -3.39 15.48
C PRO A 61 3.29 -4.72 15.69
N ALA A 62 3.83 -5.77 15.09
CA ALA A 62 3.42 -7.14 15.31
C ALA A 62 3.44 -7.40 16.83
N ARG A 63 2.26 -7.48 17.46
CA ARG A 63 2.14 -8.09 18.78
C ARG A 63 2.40 -9.56 18.60
N VAL A 64 3.67 -9.94 18.75
CA VAL A 64 4.05 -11.32 18.99
C VAL A 64 3.41 -11.73 20.31
N THR A 65 2.27 -12.42 20.24
CA THR A 65 1.79 -13.18 21.39
C THR A 65 2.53 -14.51 21.33
N SER A 66 3.73 -14.53 21.87
CA SER A 66 4.43 -15.76 22.18
C SER A 66 3.73 -16.41 23.38
N SER A 67 2.62 -17.11 23.11
CA SER A 67 2.05 -18.06 24.08
C SER A 67 2.91 -19.31 24.11
N ARG A 68 4.12 -19.21 24.67
CA ARG A 68 4.72 -20.36 25.36
C ARG A 68 3.90 -20.57 26.62
N ARG A 69 3.01 -21.56 26.63
CA ARG A 69 2.67 -22.23 27.88
C ARG A 69 3.50 -23.49 27.97
N CYS A 70 4.64 -23.35 28.64
CA CYS A 70 5.15 -24.45 29.45
C CYS A 70 4.15 -24.64 30.59
N SER A 71 3.45 -25.78 30.59
CA SER A 71 2.86 -26.33 31.81
C SER A 71 3.35 -27.77 31.95
N ALA A 72 4.52 -27.89 32.55
CA ALA A 72 4.87 -29.07 33.32
C ALA A 72 4.00 -29.06 34.60
N ALA A 73 3.14 -30.06 34.77
CA ALA A 73 2.56 -30.50 36.04
C ALA A 73 1.78 -31.80 35.76
N ALA A 74 2.40 -32.96 35.95
CA ALA A 74 2.34 -33.71 37.20
C ALA A 74 0.91 -34.17 37.54
N ARG A 75 0.67 -35.49 37.37
CA ARG A 75 -0.33 -36.37 38.02
C ARG A 75 -0.44 -37.64 37.17
N ALA A 76 -0.46 -38.86 37.67
CA ALA A 76 -0.14 -39.48 38.96
C ALA A 76 0.01 -40.99 38.63
#